data_AF-C2EEZ6-F1
#
_entry.id   AF-C2EEZ6-F1
#
_cell.length_a   1.000
_cell.length_b   1.000
_cell.length_c   1.000
_cell.angle_alpha   90.00
_cell.angle_beta   90.00
_cell.angle_gamma   90.00
#
_symmetry.space_group_name_H-M   'P 1'
#
loop_
_entity.id
_entity.type
_entity.pdbx_description
1 polymer ?
#
loop_
_entity_poly.entity_id
_entity_poly.type
_entity_poly.pdbx_seq_one_letter_code
_entity_poly.pdbx_strand_id
1 'polypeptide(L)'
;MNLPMVIEAYASRFSMESAHEIAAHIIETAKDGVKVMPESLQPKEAPKQAAASGQPTGAIPEGTVIGDGKIKYVLARIDTRLLHGQVATGWTKAMNPNRIIVVSDSVAKDKLRKNMIAQAAPSGVHANTVPIKKMIEVAKDPRFGNTKAMLLFETPQDALEAIKGGVDIKEINVGSMAYSDGKVNVNQVLAMDQKDIDTFNELKKLGVKFDVRKVPSSSPENMDNLLKKAQDLVNQGN
;
A
#
# COMPACT_ATOMS: atom_id res chain seq x y z
N MET A 1 -10.35 16.66 25.85
CA MET A 1 -10.64 15.61 24.85
C MET A 1 -10.47 16.21 23.47
N ASN A 2 -9.63 15.64 22.60
CA ASN A 2 -9.57 16.03 21.18
C ASN A 2 -10.49 15.12 20.34
N LEU A 3 -10.79 15.52 19.11
CA LEU A 3 -11.72 14.78 18.27
C LEU A 3 -11.29 13.32 17.99
N PRO A 4 -10.01 13.02 17.70
CA PRO A 4 -9.53 11.64 17.57
C PRO A 4 -9.79 10.78 18.82
N MET A 5 -9.55 11.33 20.00
CA MET A 5 -9.75 10.65 21.28
C MET A 5 -11.22 10.36 21.58
N VAL A 6 -12.15 11.25 21.19
CA VAL A 6 -13.61 11.01 21.33
C VAL A 6 -14.06 9.86 20.43
N ILE A 7 -13.57 9.83 19.20
CA ILE A 7 -13.91 8.80 18.22
C ILE A 7 -13.40 7.43 18.69
N GLU A 8 -12.15 7.36 19.16
CA GLU A 8 -11.54 6.13 19.65
C GLU A 8 -12.20 5.61 20.92
N ALA A 9 -12.57 6.50 21.84
CA ALA A 9 -13.30 6.13 23.05
C ALA A 9 -14.68 5.52 22.71
N TYR A 10 -15.36 6.08 21.70
CA TYR A 10 -16.66 5.57 21.25
C TYR A 10 -16.55 4.22 20.53
N ALA A 11 -15.47 3.98 19.79
CA ALA A 11 -15.22 2.68 19.15
C ALA A 11 -14.83 1.62 20.18
N SER A 12 -13.97 1.96 21.15
CA SER A 12 -13.41 1.04 22.14
C SER A 12 -14.46 0.47 23.11
N ARG A 13 -15.58 1.17 23.31
CA ARG A 13 -16.69 0.69 24.16
C ARG A 13 -17.35 -0.61 23.66
N PHE A 14 -17.15 -0.98 22.40
CA PHE A 14 -17.67 -2.22 21.83
C PHE A 14 -16.74 -3.42 22.04
N SER A 15 -15.51 -3.19 22.50
CA SER A 15 -14.48 -4.23 22.65
C SER A 15 -13.81 -4.25 24.03
N MET A 16 -14.10 -3.28 24.91
CA MET A 16 -13.50 -3.16 26.24
C MET A 16 -14.58 -3.04 27.31
N GLU A 17 -14.38 -3.71 28.44
CA GLU A 17 -15.43 -3.89 29.45
C GLU A 17 -15.36 -2.86 30.59
N SER A 18 -14.30 -2.04 30.65
CA SER A 18 -14.18 -1.00 31.69
C SER A 18 -13.74 0.37 31.18
N ALA A 19 -14.21 1.42 31.86
CA ALA A 19 -13.82 2.80 31.58
C ALA A 19 -12.32 3.06 31.81
N HIS A 20 -11.69 2.32 32.73
CA HIS A 20 -10.26 2.43 33.01
C HIS A 20 -9.41 1.87 31.86
N GLU A 21 -9.83 0.76 31.24
CA GLU A 21 -9.17 0.19 30.07
C GLU A 21 -9.30 1.08 28.84
N ILE A 22 -10.52 1.61 28.60
CA ILE A 22 -10.74 2.58 27.51
C ILE A 22 -9.88 3.82 27.74
N ALA A 23 -9.84 4.35 28.96
CA ALA A 23 -9.01 5.50 29.29
C ALA A 23 -7.51 5.23 29.07
N ALA A 24 -7.01 4.05 29.44
CA ALA A 24 -5.62 3.66 29.18
C ALA A 24 -5.33 3.54 27.68
N HIS A 25 -6.27 2.98 26.91
CA HIS A 25 -6.11 2.72 25.48
C HIS A 25 -6.06 4.01 24.63
N ILE A 26 -6.89 4.99 24.97
CA ILE A 26 -7.02 6.21 24.14
C ILE A 26 -5.95 7.27 24.40
N ILE A 27 -5.04 7.07 25.37
CA ILE A 27 -4.00 8.06 25.73
C ILE A 27 -3.03 8.30 24.56
N GLU A 28 -2.68 7.26 23.80
CA GLU A 28 -1.77 7.42 22.65
C GLU A 28 -2.44 8.23 21.54
N THR A 29 -3.67 7.87 21.16
CA THR A 29 -4.50 8.64 20.20
C THR A 29 -4.75 10.08 20.67
N ALA A 30 -4.88 10.29 21.98
CA ALA A 30 -5.04 11.62 22.57
C ALA A 30 -3.79 12.49 22.38
N LYS A 31 -2.58 11.92 22.52
CA LYS A 31 -1.32 12.66 22.30
C LYS A 31 -1.10 12.98 20.83
N ASP A 32 -1.34 12.03 19.93
CA ASP A 32 -1.14 12.19 18.50
C ASP A 32 -2.05 13.26 17.87
N GLY A 33 -3.26 13.40 18.43
CA GLY A 33 -4.23 14.39 17.97
C GLY A 33 -3.94 15.84 18.41
N VAL A 34 -2.94 16.09 19.26
CA VAL A 34 -2.56 17.45 19.70
C VAL A 34 -1.18 17.83 19.14
N LYS A 35 -1.17 18.63 18.08
CA LYS A 35 0.04 19.20 17.48
C LYS A 35 0.19 20.67 17.83
N VAL A 36 1.37 21.07 18.29
CA VAL A 36 1.73 22.48 18.54
C VAL A 36 2.21 23.09 17.22
N MET A 37 1.74 24.29 16.89
CA MET A 37 2.19 25.04 15.72
C MET A 37 2.95 26.30 16.18
N PRO A 38 4.18 26.55 15.70
CA PRO A 38 4.99 25.72 14.82
C PRO A 38 5.46 24.42 15.49
N GLU A 39 5.59 23.33 14.71
CA GLU A 39 5.95 21.98 15.19
C GLU A 39 7.31 21.93 15.91
N SER A 40 8.16 22.94 15.72
CA SER A 40 9.43 23.11 16.42
C SER A 40 9.29 23.29 17.95
N LEU A 41 8.09 23.61 18.45
CA LEU A 41 7.81 23.80 19.87
C LEU A 41 7.18 22.55 20.52
N GLN A 42 6.96 21.47 19.76
CA GLN A 42 6.45 20.22 20.30
C GLN A 42 7.48 19.66 21.34
N PRO A 43 7.06 19.35 22.57
CA PRO A 43 7.96 18.75 23.56
C PRO A 43 8.54 17.44 23.00
N LYS A 44 9.86 17.31 22.95
CA LYS A 44 10.52 16.06 22.55
C LYS A 44 10.21 15.00 23.60
N GLU A 45 9.35 14.03 23.28
CA GLU A 45 9.22 12.84 24.11
C GLU A 45 10.56 12.10 24.14
N ALA A 46 11.00 11.69 25.33
CA ALA A 46 12.17 10.83 25.47
C ALA A 46 11.95 9.56 24.64
N PRO A 47 12.92 9.13 23.83
CA PRO A 47 12.74 7.95 23.00
C PRO A 47 12.48 6.75 23.92
N LYS A 48 11.24 6.21 23.87
CA LYS A 48 11.04 4.80 24.24
C LYS A 48 12.03 4.03 23.38
N GLN A 49 12.96 3.31 24.03
CA GLN A 49 13.87 2.40 23.36
C GLN A 49 13.05 1.59 22.35
N ALA A 50 13.31 1.83 21.06
CA ALA A 50 12.90 0.90 20.03
C ALA A 50 13.43 -0.46 20.49
N ALA A 51 12.55 -1.46 20.60
CA ALA A 51 12.99 -2.83 20.70
C ALA A 51 14.00 -3.03 19.57
N ALA A 52 15.24 -3.35 19.93
CA ALA A 52 16.32 -3.52 18.98
C ALA A 52 15.85 -4.54 17.93
N SER A 53 15.51 -4.06 16.74
CA SER A 53 15.49 -4.92 15.58
C SER A 53 16.93 -5.38 15.43
N GLY A 54 17.17 -6.69 15.62
CA GLY A 54 18.48 -7.31 15.42
C GLY A 54 18.96 -7.27 13.97
N GLN A 55 18.61 -6.24 13.20
CA GLN A 55 19.12 -5.97 11.87
C GLN A 55 20.32 -5.03 11.98
N PRO A 56 21.47 -5.38 11.40
CA PRO A 56 22.65 -4.55 11.45
C PRO A 56 22.36 -3.17 10.84
N THR A 57 22.68 -2.11 11.58
CA THR A 57 22.58 -0.70 11.18
C THR A 57 23.75 -0.25 10.29
N GLY A 58 24.57 -1.20 9.80
CA GLY A 58 25.62 -0.96 8.81
C GLY A 58 25.17 -1.31 7.39
N ALA A 59 25.83 -0.75 6.38
CA ALA A 59 25.64 -1.18 5.00
C ALA A 59 25.94 -2.69 4.89
N ILE A 60 24.91 -3.48 4.59
CA ILE A 60 25.05 -4.93 4.44
C ILE A 60 25.86 -5.18 3.17
N PRO A 61 27.01 -5.87 3.25
CA PRO A 61 27.85 -6.15 2.09
C PRO A 61 27.05 -6.78 0.94
N GLU A 62 27.31 -6.33 -0.28
CA GLU A 62 26.69 -6.93 -1.47
C GLU A 62 27.01 -8.42 -1.53
N GLY A 63 25.98 -9.24 -1.78
CA GLY A 63 26.08 -10.71 -1.76
C GLY A 63 25.67 -11.39 -0.45
N THR A 64 25.36 -10.64 0.61
CA THR A 64 24.86 -11.24 1.86
C THR A 64 23.43 -11.76 1.67
N VAL A 65 23.20 -13.04 1.93
CA VAL A 65 21.87 -13.66 1.90
C VAL A 65 21.23 -13.56 3.28
N ILE A 66 20.06 -12.95 3.38
CA ILE A 66 19.29 -12.88 4.63
C ILE A 66 18.04 -13.74 4.48
N GLY A 67 17.76 -14.62 5.45
CA GLY A 67 16.59 -15.51 5.36
C GLY A 67 16.70 -16.48 4.17
N ASP A 68 15.65 -16.56 3.36
CA ASP A 68 15.61 -17.34 2.11
C ASP A 68 16.14 -16.55 0.89
N GLY A 69 16.63 -15.34 1.11
CA GLY A 69 17.12 -14.44 0.05
C GLY A 69 16.03 -13.89 -0.86
N LYS A 70 14.75 -14.02 -0.51
CA LYS A 70 13.63 -13.57 -1.36
C LYS A 70 12.66 -12.68 -0.61
N ILE A 71 12.21 -11.62 -1.27
CA ILE A 71 11.14 -10.78 -0.74
C ILE A 71 9.85 -11.60 -0.69
N LYS A 72 9.17 -11.56 0.47
CA LYS A 72 7.84 -12.14 0.63
C LYS A 72 6.81 -11.07 0.28
N TYR A 73 6.25 -11.14 -0.92
CA TYR A 73 5.16 -10.25 -1.34
C TYR A 73 3.85 -10.72 -0.74
N VAL A 74 3.28 -9.94 0.18
CA VAL A 74 2.01 -10.28 0.84
C VAL A 74 0.79 -9.62 0.23
N LEU A 75 1.01 -8.56 -0.53
CA LEU A 75 0.00 -7.94 -1.35
C LEU A 75 0.69 -7.16 -2.46
N ALA A 76 0.25 -7.33 -3.69
CA ALA A 76 0.47 -6.36 -4.76
C ALA A 76 -0.86 -5.71 -5.06
N ARG A 77 -0.95 -4.38 -4.96
CA ARG A 77 -2.20 -3.64 -5.12
C ARG A 77 -2.06 -2.54 -6.15
N ILE A 78 -3.02 -2.47 -7.07
CA ILE A 78 -3.20 -1.33 -7.98
C ILE A 78 -4.19 -0.36 -7.32
N ASP A 79 -3.70 0.83 -7.00
CA ASP A 79 -4.50 1.91 -6.44
C ASP A 79 -3.92 3.26 -6.88
N THR A 80 -4.65 4.02 -7.70
CA THR A 80 -4.19 5.33 -8.18
C THR A 80 -3.87 6.31 -7.04
N ARG A 81 -4.47 6.13 -5.86
CA ARG A 81 -4.22 6.97 -4.69
C ARG A 81 -3.13 6.43 -3.76
N LEU A 82 -2.58 5.25 -4.07
CA LEU A 82 -1.46 4.63 -3.36
C LEU A 82 -1.73 4.49 -1.85
N LEU A 83 -0.87 5.08 -1.01
CA LEU A 83 -0.96 4.96 0.43
C LEU A 83 -1.83 6.09 1.00
N HIS A 84 -3.13 5.83 1.13
CA HIS A 84 -4.07 6.84 1.57
C HIS A 84 -5.16 6.32 2.53
N GLY A 85 -5.52 7.16 3.51
CA GLY A 85 -6.68 7.01 4.39
C GLY A 85 -6.80 5.65 5.10
N GLN A 86 -8.04 5.29 5.44
CA GLN A 86 -8.34 4.04 6.15
C GLN A 86 -8.14 2.77 5.31
N VAL A 87 -8.08 2.91 3.98
CA VAL A 87 -7.86 1.78 3.06
C VAL A 87 -6.46 1.22 3.26
N ALA A 88 -5.44 2.09 3.29
CA ALA A 88 -4.06 1.73 3.58
C ALA A 88 -3.91 1.05 4.94
N THR A 89 -4.51 1.61 5.99
CA THR A 89 -4.49 1.04 7.34
C THR A 89 -5.13 -0.34 7.39
N GLY A 90 -6.30 -0.50 6.78
CA GLY A 90 -7.01 -1.78 6.73
C GLY A 90 -6.20 -2.88 6.05
N TRP A 91 -5.62 -2.61 4.89
CA TRP A 91 -4.76 -3.57 4.19
C TRP A 91 -3.47 -3.85 4.96
N THR A 92 -2.84 -2.82 5.53
CA THR A 92 -1.62 -3.00 6.33
C THR A 92 -1.89 -3.91 7.53
N LYS A 93 -3.00 -3.71 8.24
CA LYS A 93 -3.40 -4.58 9.35
C LYS A 93 -3.70 -6.02 8.89
N ALA A 94 -4.44 -6.17 7.79
CA ALA A 94 -4.82 -7.49 7.27
C ALA A 94 -3.62 -8.30 6.79
N MET A 95 -2.67 -7.67 6.09
CA MET A 95 -1.53 -8.34 5.46
C MET A 95 -0.29 -8.36 6.37
N ASN A 96 -0.24 -7.47 7.36
CA ASN A 96 0.85 -7.30 8.33
C ASN A 96 2.25 -7.22 7.66
N PRO A 97 2.49 -6.33 6.69
CA PRO A 97 3.80 -6.15 6.08
C PRO A 97 4.76 -5.42 7.03
N ASN A 98 6.07 -5.64 6.89
CA ASN A 98 7.08 -4.81 7.55
C ASN A 98 7.61 -3.69 6.64
N ARG A 99 7.25 -3.73 5.35
CA ARG A 99 7.61 -2.72 4.36
C ARG A 99 6.50 -2.52 3.33
N ILE A 100 6.21 -1.26 3.03
CA ILE A 100 5.38 -0.84 1.91
C ILE A 100 6.28 -0.23 0.85
N ILE A 101 6.13 -0.67 -0.39
CA ILE A 101 6.93 -0.19 -1.52
C ILE A 101 5.96 0.32 -2.58
N VAL A 102 5.93 1.64 -2.75
CA VAL A 102 5.28 2.28 -3.89
C VAL A 102 6.21 2.17 -5.09
N VAL A 103 5.76 1.50 -6.13
CA VAL A 103 6.52 1.27 -7.37
C VAL A 103 5.94 2.17 -8.44
N SER A 104 6.57 3.32 -8.66
CA SER A 104 6.15 4.30 -9.66
C SER A 104 7.30 5.24 -10.01
N ASP A 105 7.56 5.38 -11.32
CA ASP A 105 8.54 6.33 -11.84
C ASP A 105 8.09 7.78 -11.68
N SER A 106 6.78 8.05 -11.76
CA SER A 106 6.21 9.40 -11.65
C SER A 106 6.37 9.92 -10.22
N VAL A 107 5.97 9.10 -9.24
CA VAL A 107 6.04 9.44 -7.81
C VAL A 107 7.50 9.47 -7.37
N ALA A 108 8.36 8.58 -7.86
CA ALA A 108 9.77 8.54 -7.46
C ALA A 108 10.54 9.84 -7.80
N LYS A 109 10.06 10.62 -8.78
CA LYS A 109 10.59 11.92 -9.20
C LYS A 109 9.94 13.10 -8.48
N ASP A 110 8.77 12.91 -7.87
CA ASP A 110 8.02 13.94 -7.16
C ASP A 110 8.35 13.93 -5.65
N LYS A 111 9.13 14.91 -5.20
CA LYS A 111 9.54 15.03 -3.79
C LYS A 111 8.36 15.20 -2.84
N LEU A 112 7.33 15.95 -3.24
CA LEU A 112 6.17 16.21 -2.38
C LEU A 112 5.38 14.92 -2.17
N ARG A 113 5.06 14.21 -3.27
CA ARG A 113 4.29 12.95 -3.20
C ARG A 113 5.05 11.88 -2.43
N LYS A 114 6.37 11.77 -2.57
CA LYS A 114 7.20 10.84 -1.77
C LYS A 114 7.13 11.13 -0.28
N ASN A 115 7.24 12.40 0.10
CA ASN A 115 7.16 12.79 1.50
C ASN A 115 5.78 12.49 2.07
N MET A 116 4.71 12.76 1.32
CA MET A 116 3.35 12.42 1.73
C MET A 116 3.16 10.92 1.93
N ILE A 117 3.70 10.08 1.04
CA ILE A 117 3.66 8.62 1.20
C ILE A 117 4.44 8.16 2.43
N ALA A 118 5.63 8.72 2.67
CA ALA A 118 6.41 8.39 3.86
C ALA A 118 5.68 8.77 5.15
N GLN A 119 4.97 9.90 5.16
CA GLN A 119 4.16 10.36 6.30
C GLN A 119 2.85 9.58 6.47
N ALA A 120 2.31 8.99 5.41
CA ALA A 120 1.10 8.16 5.45
C ALA A 120 1.38 6.71 5.89
N ALA A 121 2.65 6.35 6.13
CA ALA A 121 3.04 5.02 6.58
C ALA A 121 2.49 4.72 7.98
N PRO A 122 1.80 3.59 8.19
CA PRO A 122 1.40 3.15 9.51
C PRO A 122 2.62 2.92 10.43
N SER A 123 2.44 3.15 11.74
CA SER A 123 3.50 2.96 12.72
C SER A 123 4.08 1.53 12.66
N GLY A 124 5.40 1.43 12.74
CA GLY A 124 6.12 0.15 12.65
C GLY A 124 6.29 -0.40 11.23
N VAL A 125 5.80 0.28 10.19
CA VAL A 125 5.96 -0.15 8.78
C VAL A 125 6.74 0.90 8.00
N HIS A 126 7.82 0.48 7.35
CA HIS A 126 8.61 1.39 6.52
C HIS A 126 7.95 1.59 5.14
N ALA A 127 7.72 2.82 4.72
CA ALA A 127 7.26 3.13 3.36
C ALA A 127 8.40 3.69 2.50
N ASN A 128 8.56 3.14 1.29
CA ASN A 128 9.52 3.65 0.30
C ASN A 128 8.82 3.81 -1.05
N THR A 129 9.26 4.82 -1.81
CA THR A 129 8.87 4.98 -3.21
C THR A 129 10.10 4.75 -4.09
N VAL A 130 10.00 3.84 -5.04
CA VAL A 130 11.07 3.48 -5.96
C VAL A 130 10.59 3.47 -7.42
N PRO A 131 11.47 3.77 -8.38
CA PRO A 131 11.22 3.50 -9.79
C PRO A 131 11.01 2.00 -10.07
N ILE A 132 10.34 1.66 -11.16
CA ILE A 132 10.04 0.27 -11.56
C ILE A 132 11.34 -0.52 -11.74
N LYS A 133 12.30 0.05 -12.48
CA LYS A 133 13.64 -0.54 -12.65
C LYS A 133 14.31 -0.87 -11.32
N LYS A 134 14.17 0.02 -10.33
CA LYS A 134 14.79 -0.20 -9.02
C LYS A 134 14.11 -1.34 -8.26
N MET A 135 12.79 -1.48 -8.38
CA MET A 135 12.07 -2.62 -7.82
C MET A 135 12.55 -3.95 -8.44
N ILE A 136 12.79 -3.98 -9.75
CA ILE A 136 13.31 -5.16 -10.45
C ILE A 136 14.70 -5.56 -9.92
N GLU A 137 15.58 -4.59 -9.65
CA GLU A 137 16.88 -4.85 -9.02
C GLU A 137 16.71 -5.39 -7.59
N VAL A 138 15.88 -4.73 -6.78
CA VAL A 138 15.63 -5.10 -5.37
C VAL A 138 15.01 -6.49 -5.25
N ALA A 139 14.14 -6.88 -6.19
CA ALA A 139 13.55 -8.21 -6.21
C ALA A 139 14.57 -9.34 -6.40
N LYS A 140 15.74 -9.05 -6.98
CA LYS A 140 16.83 -10.01 -7.22
C LYS A 140 17.90 -9.96 -6.13
N ASP A 141 17.81 -9.02 -5.19
CA ASP A 141 18.82 -8.80 -4.17
C ASP A 141 18.55 -9.66 -2.93
N PRO A 142 19.44 -10.62 -2.61
CA PRO A 142 19.23 -11.59 -1.54
C PRO A 142 19.30 -10.97 -0.13
N ARG A 143 19.73 -9.71 0.01
CA ARG A 143 19.72 -8.99 1.28
C ARG A 143 18.30 -8.71 1.79
N PHE A 144 17.30 -8.80 0.93
CA PHE A 144 15.91 -8.49 1.30
C PHE A 144 15.09 -9.70 1.77
N GLY A 145 15.67 -10.87 2.06
CA GLY A 145 14.88 -12.06 2.38
C GLY A 145 14.10 -12.05 3.71
N ASN A 146 14.34 -11.07 4.60
CA ASN A 146 13.46 -10.79 5.75
C ASN A 146 12.38 -9.73 5.46
N THR A 147 12.22 -9.32 4.20
CA THR A 147 11.25 -8.30 3.80
C THR A 147 9.91 -8.95 3.51
N LYS A 148 8.89 -8.51 4.24
CA LYS A 148 7.48 -8.83 4.01
C LYS A 148 6.84 -7.60 3.38
N ALA A 149 6.81 -7.56 2.05
CA ALA A 149 6.49 -6.37 1.28
C ALA A 149 5.02 -6.32 0.86
N MET A 150 4.43 -5.14 1.00
CA MET A 150 3.22 -4.73 0.29
C MET A 150 3.62 -3.79 -0.85
N LEU A 151 3.36 -4.20 -2.09
CA LEU A 151 3.62 -3.40 -3.28
C LEU A 151 2.38 -2.59 -3.65
N LEU A 152 2.58 -1.31 -3.96
CA LEU A 152 1.55 -0.42 -4.46
C LEU A 152 1.95 0.10 -5.84
N PHE A 153 1.06 -0.07 -6.82
CA PHE A 153 1.22 0.42 -8.19
C PHE A 153 0.16 1.47 -8.49
N GLU A 154 0.51 2.50 -9.24
CA GLU A 154 -0.48 3.50 -9.70
C GLU A 154 -1.37 2.93 -10.80
N THR A 155 -0.80 2.08 -11.66
CA THR A 155 -1.43 1.59 -12.88
C THR A 155 -1.16 0.09 -13.09
N PRO A 156 -2.02 -0.63 -13.86
CA PRO A 156 -1.73 -2.01 -14.24
C PRO A 156 -0.48 -2.14 -15.11
N GLN A 157 -0.09 -1.10 -15.84
CA GLN A 157 1.08 -1.11 -16.71
C GLN A 157 2.37 -1.16 -15.90
N ASP A 158 2.45 -0.41 -14.80
CA ASP A 158 3.60 -0.46 -13.89
C ASP A 158 3.76 -1.86 -13.27
N ALA A 159 2.63 -2.49 -12.92
CA ALA A 159 2.62 -3.85 -12.38
C ALA A 159 3.08 -4.88 -13.43
N LEU A 160 2.59 -4.75 -14.66
CA LEU A 160 3.00 -5.60 -15.78
C LEU A 160 4.50 -5.47 -16.08
N GLU A 161 5.04 -4.25 -16.10
CA GLU A 161 6.46 -4.01 -16.33
C GLU A 161 7.32 -4.64 -15.22
N ALA A 162 6.93 -4.48 -13.96
CA ALA A 162 7.61 -5.10 -12.82
C ALA A 162 7.61 -6.64 -12.93
N ILE A 163 6.46 -7.24 -13.27
CA ILE A 163 6.33 -8.70 -13.41
C ILE A 163 7.20 -9.22 -14.56
N LYS A 164 7.15 -8.57 -15.73
CA LYS A 164 8.02 -8.91 -16.88
C LYS A 164 9.50 -8.76 -16.55
N GLY A 165 9.86 -7.82 -15.67
CA GLY A 165 11.22 -7.62 -15.18
C GLY A 165 11.74 -8.70 -14.21
N GLY A 166 10.86 -9.56 -13.71
CA GLY A 166 11.19 -10.67 -12.81
C GLY A 166 10.74 -10.48 -11.36
N VAL A 167 9.85 -9.52 -11.08
CA VAL A 167 9.20 -9.42 -9.75
C VAL A 167 8.12 -10.50 -9.65
N ASP A 168 8.28 -11.44 -8.72
CA ASP A 168 7.43 -12.63 -8.63
C ASP A 168 6.08 -12.36 -7.94
N ILE A 169 5.12 -11.82 -8.70
CA ILE A 169 3.75 -11.51 -8.23
C ILE A 169 2.78 -12.51 -8.85
N LYS A 170 2.08 -13.28 -8.00
CA LYS A 170 1.09 -14.29 -8.45
C LYS A 170 -0.35 -13.78 -8.41
N GLU A 171 -0.64 -12.82 -7.54
CA GLU A 171 -1.96 -12.26 -7.34
C GLU A 171 -1.84 -10.75 -7.19
N ILE A 172 -2.72 -10.03 -7.88
CA ILE A 172 -2.84 -8.57 -7.78
C ILE A 172 -4.23 -8.23 -7.27
N ASN A 173 -4.27 -7.47 -6.19
CA ASN A 173 -5.47 -6.81 -5.76
C ASN A 173 -5.72 -5.54 -6.59
N VAL A 174 -6.92 -5.39 -7.12
CA VAL A 174 -7.34 -4.22 -7.91
C VAL A 174 -8.27 -3.38 -7.05
N GLY A 175 -7.73 -2.27 -6.56
CA GLY A 175 -8.34 -1.45 -5.53
C GLY A 175 -9.08 -0.25 -6.07
N SER A 176 -8.37 0.64 -6.77
CA SER A 176 -8.97 1.78 -7.44
C SER A 176 -8.17 2.19 -8.67
N MET A 177 -8.87 2.56 -9.72
CA MET A 177 -8.33 3.13 -10.95
C MET A 177 -9.15 4.37 -11.26
N ALA A 178 -8.56 5.55 -11.03
CA ALA A 178 -9.29 6.81 -11.17
C ALA A 178 -9.64 7.09 -12.63
N TYR A 179 -10.75 7.82 -12.83
CA TYR A 179 -11.11 8.35 -14.13
C TYR A 179 -10.06 9.36 -14.62
N SER A 180 -9.77 9.29 -15.91
CA SER A 180 -9.03 10.30 -16.66
C SER A 180 -9.61 10.36 -18.07
N ASP A 181 -9.32 11.44 -18.80
CA ASP A 181 -9.76 11.58 -20.18
C ASP A 181 -9.36 10.34 -21.01
N GLY A 182 -10.32 9.81 -21.77
CA GLY A 182 -10.17 8.58 -22.56
C GLY A 182 -10.52 7.28 -21.83
N LYS A 183 -10.74 7.30 -20.51
CA LYS A 183 -11.22 6.12 -19.76
C LYS A 183 -12.75 6.09 -19.68
N VAL A 184 -13.31 4.89 -19.58
CA VAL A 184 -14.73 4.65 -19.29
C VAL A 184 -14.91 4.17 -17.85
N ASN A 185 -15.98 4.61 -17.19
CA ASN A 185 -16.28 4.17 -15.82
C ASN A 185 -16.91 2.76 -15.85
N VAL A 186 -16.15 1.77 -15.39
CA VAL A 186 -16.59 0.36 -15.34
C VAL A 186 -17.47 0.13 -14.11
N ASN A 187 -17.04 0.64 -12.96
CA ASN A 187 -17.81 0.67 -11.72
C ASN A 187 -17.49 1.96 -10.93
N GLN A 188 -17.89 2.03 -9.66
CA GLN A 188 -17.69 3.22 -8.83
C GLN A 188 -16.22 3.58 -8.56
N VAL A 189 -15.30 2.62 -8.66
CA VAL A 189 -13.89 2.79 -8.26
C VAL A 189 -12.89 2.44 -9.35
N LEU A 190 -13.36 1.89 -10.47
CA LEU A 190 -12.54 1.48 -11.61
C LEU A 190 -13.02 2.18 -12.88
N ALA A 191 -12.13 3.02 -13.42
CA ALA A 191 -12.19 3.49 -14.79
C ALA A 191 -11.03 2.87 -15.59
N MET A 192 -11.31 2.48 -16.83
CA MET A 192 -10.35 1.80 -17.70
C MET A 192 -10.42 2.36 -19.12
N ASP A 193 -9.29 2.41 -19.81
CA ASP A 193 -9.22 2.56 -21.27
C ASP A 193 -8.86 1.22 -21.95
N GLN A 194 -8.73 1.23 -23.28
CA GLN A 194 -8.29 0.04 -24.02
C GLN A 194 -6.93 -0.47 -23.56
N LYS A 195 -6.00 0.43 -23.24
CA LYS A 195 -4.64 0.07 -22.80
C LYS A 195 -4.67 -0.66 -21.46
N ASP A 196 -5.52 -0.25 -20.53
CA ASP A 196 -5.74 -0.93 -19.26
C ASP A 196 -6.29 -2.34 -19.47
N ILE A 197 -7.32 -2.47 -20.34
CA ILE A 197 -7.94 -3.75 -20.67
C ILE A 197 -6.90 -4.72 -21.26
N ASP A 198 -6.13 -4.26 -22.23
CA ASP A 198 -5.08 -5.05 -22.88
C ASP A 198 -4.00 -5.49 -21.88
N THR A 199 -3.64 -4.59 -20.95
CA THR A 199 -2.67 -4.86 -19.88
C THR A 199 -3.16 -5.93 -18.93
N PHE A 200 -4.42 -5.85 -18.48
CA PHE A 200 -5.01 -6.90 -17.65
C PHE A 200 -5.09 -8.24 -18.38
N ASN A 201 -5.45 -8.24 -19.67
CA ASN A 201 -5.44 -9.45 -20.48
C ASN A 201 -4.04 -10.06 -20.61
N GLU A 202 -3.00 -9.24 -20.72
CA GLU A 202 -1.62 -9.72 -20.73
C GLU A 202 -1.20 -10.30 -19.37
N LEU A 203 -1.53 -9.63 -18.27
CA LEU A 203 -1.32 -10.15 -16.91
C LEU A 203 -2.02 -11.51 -16.70
N LYS A 204 -3.25 -11.70 -17.23
CA LYS A 204 -3.92 -13.01 -17.22
C LYS A 204 -3.14 -14.08 -17.96
N LYS A 205 -2.60 -13.75 -19.14
CA LYS A 205 -1.78 -14.68 -19.95
C LYS A 205 -0.52 -15.11 -19.22
N LEU A 206 0.03 -14.23 -18.36
CA LEU A 206 1.15 -14.55 -17.47
C LEU A 206 0.74 -15.37 -16.23
N GLY A 207 -0.54 -15.72 -16.08
CA GLY A 207 -1.06 -16.53 -14.98
C GLY A 207 -1.34 -15.75 -13.70
N VAL A 208 -1.38 -14.41 -13.76
CA VAL A 208 -1.69 -13.56 -12.60
C VAL A 208 -3.17 -13.67 -12.26
N LYS A 209 -3.47 -13.90 -10.97
CA LYS A 209 -4.82 -13.86 -10.44
C LYS A 209 -5.20 -12.45 -10.00
N PHE A 210 -6.49 -12.14 -10.03
CA PHE A 210 -6.97 -10.83 -9.58
C PHE A 210 -7.94 -10.94 -8.43
N ASP A 211 -7.72 -10.08 -7.44
CA ASP A 211 -8.61 -9.85 -6.32
C ASP A 211 -9.21 -8.43 -6.44
N VAL A 212 -10.44 -8.31 -6.93
CA VAL A 212 -11.03 -6.98 -7.15
C VAL A 212 -11.83 -6.56 -5.93
N ARG A 213 -11.19 -5.82 -5.02
CA ARG A 213 -11.88 -5.26 -3.84
C ARG A 213 -11.18 -4.03 -3.29
N LYS A 214 -11.99 -3.07 -2.81
CA LYS A 214 -11.49 -1.80 -2.26
C LYS A 214 -10.81 -1.98 -0.90
N VAL A 215 -11.45 -2.68 0.03
CA VAL A 215 -10.93 -2.96 1.38
C VAL A 215 -11.02 -4.45 1.69
N PRO A 216 -10.26 -4.99 2.67
CA PRO A 216 -10.24 -6.43 2.95
C PRO A 216 -11.61 -7.03 3.27
N SER A 217 -12.50 -6.26 3.91
CA SER A 217 -13.85 -6.67 4.30
C SER A 217 -14.87 -6.64 3.16
N SER A 218 -14.53 -6.07 2.00
CA SER A 218 -15.43 -6.05 0.84
C SER A 218 -15.48 -7.42 0.17
N SER A 219 -16.65 -7.80 -0.35
CA SER A 219 -16.77 -8.95 -1.24
C SER A 219 -15.99 -8.70 -2.54
N PRO A 220 -15.22 -9.67 -3.04
CA PRO A 220 -14.49 -9.52 -4.30
C PRO A 220 -15.44 -9.49 -5.50
N GLU A 221 -15.17 -8.61 -6.46
CA GLU A 221 -15.83 -8.57 -7.76
C GLU A 221 -15.14 -9.50 -8.76
N ASN A 222 -15.88 -9.90 -9.81
CA ASN A 222 -15.33 -10.75 -10.87
C ASN A 222 -14.63 -9.91 -11.94
N MET A 223 -13.32 -10.11 -12.09
CA MET A 223 -12.50 -9.37 -13.06
C MET A 223 -12.97 -9.56 -14.51
N ASP A 224 -13.38 -10.77 -14.91
CA ASP A 224 -13.76 -11.05 -16.30
C ASP A 224 -15.01 -10.28 -16.71
N ASN A 225 -15.98 -10.19 -15.80
CA ASN A 225 -17.18 -9.39 -16.00
C ASN A 225 -16.84 -7.89 -16.13
N LEU A 226 -15.90 -7.40 -15.33
CA LEU A 226 -15.45 -6.00 -15.37
C LEU A 226 -14.71 -5.69 -16.67
N LEU A 227 -13.81 -6.56 -17.12
CA LEU A 227 -13.09 -6.38 -18.38
C LEU A 227 -14.02 -6.43 -19.59
N LYS A 228 -14.99 -7.35 -19.59
CA LYS A 228 -16.01 -7.40 -20.65
C LYS A 228 -16.82 -6.11 -20.70
N LYS A 229 -17.32 -5.65 -19.54
CA LYS A 229 -18.07 -4.40 -19.44
C LYS A 229 -17.24 -3.20 -19.88
N ALA A 230 -15.96 -3.15 -19.49
CA ALA A 230 -15.04 -2.10 -19.91
C ALA A 230 -14.89 -2.08 -21.43
N GLN A 231 -14.69 -3.25 -22.05
CA GLN A 231 -14.56 -3.38 -23.50
C GLN A 231 -15.83 -2.90 -24.23
N ASP A 232 -17.00 -3.30 -23.75
CA ASP A 232 -18.28 -2.88 -24.35
C ASP A 232 -18.47 -1.36 -24.27
N LEU A 233 -18.10 -0.74 -23.15
CA LEU A 233 -18.17 0.71 -22.96
C LEU A 233 -17.16 1.48 -23.81
N VAL A 234 -15.91 0.99 -23.91
CA VAL A 234 -14.89 1.59 -24.78
C VAL A 234 -15.33 1.54 -26.24
N ASN A 235 -15.93 0.43 -26.68
CA ASN A 235 -16.44 0.28 -28.04
C ASN A 235 -17.61 1.21 -28.37
N GLN A 236 -18.40 1.62 -27.37
CA GLN A 236 -19.53 2.55 -27.54
C GLN A 236 -19.11 4.03 -27.54
N GLY A 237 -17.95 4.34 -26.95
CA GLY A 237 -17.42 5.69 -26.85
C GLY A 237 -16.50 6.11 -28.00
N ASN A 238 -16.17 5.17 -28.90
CA ASN A 238 -15.35 5.37 -30.11
C ASN A 238 -16.22 5.51 -31.37
#